data_AF-A0A812REC2-F1
#
_entry.id   AF-A0A812REC2-F1
#
_cell.length_a   1.000
_cell.length_b   1.000
_cell.length_c   1.000
_cell.angle_alpha   90.00
_cell.angle_beta   90.00
_cell.angle_gamma   90.00
#
_symmetry.space_group_name_H-M   'P 1'
#
loop_
_entity.id
_entity.type
_entity.pdbx_description
1 polymer ?
#
loop_
_entity_poly.entity_id
_entity_poly.type
_entity_poly.pdbx_seq_one_letter_code
_entity_poly.pdbx_strand_id
1 'polypeptide(L)'
;MFDKVMGSAEVSQEANQVPATPGAPVPDNVARNFLKALDEEYVQGKGAIVGNFFDNEGYQDPLSSFEEKVRDAGNKKEAIEAIAKDWGLESP
;
A
#
# COMPACT_ATOMS: atom_id res chain seq x y z
N MET A 1 -50.37 -8.88 1.71
CA MET A 1 -49.41 -8.79 2.84
C MET A 1 -48.05 -8.99 2.23
N PHE A 2 -47.30 -7.90 2.09
CA PHE A 2 -46.04 -7.87 1.35
C PHE A 2 -44.89 -8.46 2.17
N ASP A 3 -44.03 -9.19 1.48
CA ASP A 3 -42.83 -9.89 1.93
C ASP A 3 -41.95 -9.10 2.92
N LYS A 4 -41.56 -9.80 3.98
CA LYS A 4 -40.68 -9.30 5.03
C LYS A 4 -39.23 -9.68 4.72
N VAL A 5 -38.48 -8.67 4.28
CA VAL A 5 -37.06 -8.37 4.59
C VAL A 5 -36.01 -9.45 4.25
N MET A 6 -35.23 -9.16 3.22
CA MET A 6 -33.84 -9.60 3.08
C MET A 6 -32.99 -9.09 4.25
N GLY A 7 -32.15 -9.95 4.82
CA GLY A 7 -31.11 -9.52 5.75
C GLY A 7 -30.42 -10.70 6.41
N SER A 8 -29.21 -11.04 5.95
CA SER A 8 -28.29 -11.87 6.72
C SER A 8 -26.85 -11.61 6.30
N ALA A 9 -26.14 -11.05 7.29
CA ALA A 9 -24.71 -11.14 7.56
C ALA A 9 -23.74 -10.35 6.66
N GLU A 10 -23.63 -9.07 7.00
CA GLU A 10 -22.34 -8.38 7.11
C GLU A 10 -21.35 -9.25 7.91
N VAL A 11 -20.20 -9.59 7.34
CA VAL A 11 -19.04 -10.06 8.11
C VAL A 11 -18.08 -8.89 8.20
N SER A 12 -18.19 -8.19 9.33
CA SER A 12 -17.30 -7.12 9.75
C SER A 12 -15.88 -7.64 9.91
N GLN A 13 -14.95 -7.13 9.11
CA GLN A 13 -13.52 -7.17 9.44
C GLN A 13 -13.16 -5.86 10.15
N GLU A 14 -13.46 -5.81 11.44
CA GLU A 14 -12.82 -4.89 12.38
C GLU A 14 -11.39 -5.37 12.65
N ALA A 15 -10.44 -4.88 11.86
CA ALA A 15 -9.02 -4.95 12.18
C ALA A 15 -8.50 -3.53 12.36
N ASN A 16 -8.62 -3.00 13.59
CA ASN A 16 -7.76 -1.98 14.18
C ASN A 16 -7.20 -0.92 13.18
N GLN A 17 -8.08 -0.19 12.49
CA GLN A 17 -7.69 0.70 11.40
C GLN A 17 -7.12 2.00 11.98
N VAL A 18 -5.79 2.09 12.00
CA VAL A 18 -5.09 3.39 11.91
C VAL A 18 -5.64 4.07 10.65
N PRO A 19 -6.03 5.36 10.70
CA PRO A 19 -6.67 6.01 9.56
C PRO A 19 -5.81 5.85 8.31
N ALA A 20 -6.41 5.44 7.20
CA ALA A 20 -5.77 5.49 5.90
C ALA A 20 -5.61 6.95 5.47
N THR A 21 -4.42 7.36 5.07
CA THR A 21 -4.18 8.69 4.51
C THR A 21 -4.96 8.81 3.20
N PRO A 22 -5.59 9.97 2.92
CA PRO A 22 -6.26 10.20 1.65
C PRO A 22 -5.31 9.90 0.48
N GLY A 23 -5.60 8.87 -0.31
CA GLY A 23 -4.87 8.51 -1.53
C GLY A 23 -4.16 7.15 -1.50
N ALA A 24 -3.79 6.64 -0.33
CA ALA A 24 -3.18 5.30 -0.23
C ALA A 24 -4.26 4.20 -0.22
N PRO A 25 -4.05 3.07 -0.92
CA PRO A 25 -5.00 1.94 -0.93
C PRO A 25 -4.87 1.02 0.30
N VAL A 26 -4.06 1.41 1.30
CA VAL A 26 -3.71 0.61 2.48
C VAL A 26 -3.60 1.52 3.72
N PRO A 27 -3.61 0.95 4.94
CA PRO A 27 -3.38 1.72 6.16
C PRO A 27 -2.03 2.46 6.15
N ASP A 28 -1.98 3.55 6.90
CA ASP A 28 -0.85 4.47 6.99
C ASP A 28 0.52 3.85 7.28
N ASN A 29 0.55 2.95 8.26
CA ASN A 29 1.77 2.24 8.64
C ASN A 29 2.26 1.35 7.50
N VAL A 30 1.33 0.68 6.81
CA VAL A 30 1.62 -0.19 5.67
C VAL A 30 2.15 0.65 4.50
N ALA A 31 1.52 1.78 4.20
CA ALA A 31 1.95 2.69 3.14
C ALA A 31 3.38 3.21 3.39
N ARG A 32 3.69 3.65 4.62
CA ARG A 32 5.04 4.11 4.99
C ARG A 32 6.08 2.99 4.92
N ASN A 33 5.75 1.80 5.41
CA ASN A 33 6.64 0.64 5.32
C ASN A 33 6.91 0.22 3.87
N PHE A 34 5.89 0.29 3.01
CA PHE A 34 6.02 0.03 1.59
C PHE A 34 6.93 1.04 0.88
N LEU A 35 6.73 2.35 1.12
CA LEU A 35 7.61 3.39 0.55
C LEU A 35 9.07 3.19 0.98
N LYS A 36 9.31 2.84 2.25
CA LYS A 36 10.65 2.51 2.76
C LYS A 36 11.23 1.27 2.07
N ALA A 37 10.44 0.23 1.84
CA ALA A 37 10.87 -0.97 1.14
C ALA A 37 11.27 -0.66 -0.31
N LEU A 38 10.50 0.18 -1.00
CA LEU A 38 10.82 0.65 -2.35
C LEU A 38 12.14 1.42 -2.41
N ASP A 39 12.40 2.31 -1.46
CA ASP A 39 13.65 3.08 -1.40
C ASP A 39 14.84 2.16 -1.12
N GLU A 40 14.72 1.25 -0.15
CA GLU A 40 15.78 0.29 0.17
C GLU A 40 16.13 -0.61 -1.03
N GLU A 41 15.14 -1.08 -1.78
CA GLU A 41 15.39 -1.97 -2.92
C GLU A 41 15.82 -1.24 -4.19
N TYR A 42 15.05 -0.24 -4.62
CA TYR A 42 15.26 0.36 -5.94
C TYR A 42 16.20 1.57 -5.92
N VAL A 43 16.43 2.21 -4.76
CA VAL A 43 17.35 3.36 -4.63
C VAL A 43 18.65 2.95 -3.96
N GLN A 44 18.57 2.22 -2.84
CA GLN A 44 19.77 1.78 -2.10
C GLN A 44 20.35 0.44 -2.60
N GLY A 45 19.63 -0.29 -3.46
CA GLY A 45 20.11 -1.53 -4.09
C GLY A 45 20.08 -2.77 -3.19
N LYS A 46 19.27 -2.78 -2.12
CA LYS A 46 19.08 -3.94 -1.25
C LYS A 46 18.04 -4.88 -1.86
N GLY A 47 18.47 -6.02 -2.40
CA GLY A 47 17.54 -6.93 -3.08
C GLY A 47 16.48 -7.55 -2.16
N ALA A 48 15.32 -7.87 -2.73
CA ALA A 48 14.24 -8.65 -2.13
C ALA A 48 13.51 -7.99 -0.94
N ILE A 49 13.65 -6.68 -0.72
CA ILE A 49 13.00 -5.99 0.39
C ILE A 49 11.48 -5.86 0.14
N VAL A 50 11.07 -5.50 -1.08
CA VAL A 50 9.67 -5.38 -1.46
C VAL A 50 8.97 -6.74 -1.48
N GLY A 51 9.65 -7.77 -2.01
CA GLY A 51 9.16 -9.15 -1.94
C GLY A 51 8.91 -9.59 -0.49
N ASN A 52 9.89 -9.39 0.40
CA ASN A 52 9.74 -9.70 1.82
C ASN A 52 8.63 -8.87 2.49
N PHE A 53 8.44 -7.63 2.08
CA PHE A 53 7.32 -6.80 2.57
C PHE A 53 5.97 -7.44 2.20
N PHE A 54 5.78 -7.86 0.95
CA PHE A 54 4.53 -8.50 0.53
C PHE A 54 4.29 -9.85 1.22
N ASP A 55 5.34 -10.65 1.41
CA ASP A 55 5.25 -11.93 2.12
C ASP A 55 4.79 -11.76 3.57
N ASN A 56 5.17 -10.65 4.22
CA ASN A 56 4.86 -10.39 5.63
C ASN A 56 3.54 -9.64 5.84
N GLU A 57 3.26 -8.63 5.01
CA GLU A 57 2.13 -7.70 5.22
C GLU A 57 0.88 -8.10 4.42
N GLY A 58 1.02 -8.85 3.32
CA GLY A 58 -0.12 -9.40 2.56
C GLY A 58 -0.85 -8.38 1.67
N TYR A 59 -0.26 -7.22 1.40
CA TYR A 59 -0.88 -6.16 0.58
C TYR A 59 -0.39 -6.12 -0.88
N GLN A 60 -0.04 -7.27 -1.46
CA GLN A 60 0.48 -7.32 -2.83
C GLN A 60 -0.53 -6.79 -3.86
N ASP A 61 -1.80 -7.23 -3.76
CA ASP A 61 -2.85 -6.85 -4.72
C ASP A 61 -3.02 -5.31 -4.82
N PRO A 62 -3.22 -4.55 -3.73
CA PRO A 62 -3.39 -3.11 -3.81
C PRO A 62 -2.10 -2.33 -4.15
N LEU A 63 -0.90 -2.92 -3.98
CA LEU A 63 0.37 -2.19 -4.06
C LEU A 63 1.25 -2.57 -5.27
N SER A 64 1.01 -3.71 -5.92
CA SER A 64 1.81 -4.22 -7.05
C SER A 64 1.96 -3.19 -8.19
N SER A 65 0.88 -2.53 -8.59
CA SER A 65 0.94 -1.52 -9.66
C SER A 65 1.81 -0.30 -9.30
N PHE A 66 2.01 -0.01 -8.01
CA PHE A 66 2.90 1.06 -7.55
C PHE A 66 4.36 0.60 -7.53
N GLU A 67 4.62 -0.65 -7.14
CA GLU A 67 5.94 -1.26 -7.30
C GLU A 67 6.36 -1.25 -8.77
N GLU A 68 5.49 -1.70 -9.69
CA GLU A 68 5.80 -1.73 -11.12
C GLU A 68 6.14 -0.34 -11.67
N LYS A 69 5.41 0.70 -11.28
CA LYS A 69 5.72 2.10 -11.64
C LYS A 69 7.13 2.50 -11.20
N VAL A 70 7.52 2.15 -9.97
CA VAL A 70 8.88 2.41 -9.49
C VAL A 70 9.87 1.54 -10.25
N ARG A 71 9.61 0.26 -10.45
CA ARG A 71 10.48 -0.67 -11.17
C ARG A 71 10.80 -0.21 -12.61
N ASP A 72 9.85 0.41 -13.28
CA ASP A 72 9.99 0.83 -14.68
C ASP A 72 10.43 2.30 -14.82
N ALA A 73 10.49 3.07 -13.72
CA ALA A 73 10.88 4.47 -13.75
C ALA A 73 12.36 4.69 -14.08
N GLY A 74 12.65 5.71 -14.89
CA GLY A 74 14.02 6.16 -15.18
C GLY A 74 14.70 6.78 -13.95
N ASN A 75 13.92 7.38 -13.04
CA ASN A 75 14.38 7.85 -11.73
C ASN A 75 13.49 7.26 -10.63
N LYS A 76 14.04 6.29 -9.90
CA LYS A 76 13.34 5.53 -8.86
C LYS A 76 12.93 6.40 -7.67
N LYS A 77 13.84 7.26 -7.24
CA LYS A 77 13.63 8.15 -6.11
C LYS A 77 12.50 9.13 -6.38
N GLU A 78 12.50 9.78 -7.55
CA GLU A 78 11.42 10.70 -7.93
C GLU A 78 10.05 10.00 -8.04
N ALA A 79 10.02 8.74 -8.51
CA ALA A 79 8.77 7.96 -8.56
C ALA A 79 8.23 7.66 -7.16
N ILE A 80 9.09 7.31 -6.20
CA ILE A 80 8.71 7.09 -4.79
C ILE A 80 8.22 8.39 -4.15
N GLU A 81 8.93 9.50 -4.36
CA GLU A 81 8.53 10.83 -3.87
C GLU A 81 7.16 11.26 -4.41
N ALA A 82 6.88 10.98 -5.69
CA ALA A 82 5.59 11.26 -6.30
C ALA A 82 4.45 10.43 -5.66
N ILE A 83 4.67 9.13 -5.42
CA ILE A 83 3.69 8.27 -4.74
C ILE A 83 3.45 8.76 -3.31
N ALA A 84 4.52 9.06 -2.55
CA ALA A 84 4.41 9.58 -1.19
C ALA A 84 3.57 10.86 -1.15
N LYS A 85 3.84 11.79 -2.07
CA LYS A 85 3.09 13.04 -2.21
C LYS A 85 1.62 12.80 -2.55
N ASP A 86 1.33 11.92 -3.51
CA ASP A 86 -0.05 11.57 -3.90
C ASP A 86 -0.83 10.90 -2.75
N TRP A 87 -0.11 10.20 -1.87
CA TRP A 87 -0.65 9.58 -0.66
C TRP A 87 -0.64 10.49 0.55
N GLY A 88 -0.22 11.76 0.43
CA GLY A 88 -0.15 12.70 1.56
C GLY A 88 0.86 12.32 2.65
N LEU A 89 1.88 11.54 2.31
CA LEU A 89 2.92 11.05 3.21
C LEU A 89 4.25 11.76 2.97
N GLU A 90 5.12 11.73 4.00
CA GLU A 90 6.52 12.12 3.83
C GLU A 90 7.26 11.05 3.02
N SER A 91 8.15 11.49 2.13
CA SER A 91 9.04 10.59 1.40
C SER A 91 10.05 9.96 2.37
N PRO A 92 10.41 8.67 2.18
CA PRO A 92 11.51 8.03 2.89
C PRO A 92 12.89 8.67 2.59
#